data_AF-B9W0A8-F1
#
_entry.id   AF-B9W0A8-F1
#
_cell.length_a   1.000
_cell.length_b   1.000
_cell.length_c   1.000
_cell.angle_alpha   90.00
_cell.angle_beta   90.00
_cell.angle_gamma   90.00
#
_symmetry.space_group_name_H-M   'P 1'
#
loop_
_entity.id
_entity.type
_entity.pdbx_description
1 polymer ?
#
loop_
_entity_poly.entity_id
_entity_poly.type
_entity_poly.pdbx_seq_one_letter_code
_entity_poly.pdbx_strand_id
1 'polypeptide(L)'
;TFEAKIHHLETRPSRKPKDGLEDLEYYVQCEVHLSDVSTLVSSLKRSAEDVKTTKEVKFHWFPRKIAELDRCHHLVTKYDPDLDQDHPGFTDPVYRKRRKMIGDIAFKYRHGDSIPRVEYTEEEIETWRE
;
A
#
# COMPACT_ATOMS: atom_id res chain seq x y z
N THR A 1 12.03 23.91 18.79
CA THR A 1 11.27 23.88 17.52
C THR A 1 11.34 22.48 16.99
N PHE A 2 10.24 21.91 16.50
CA PHE A 2 10.21 20.57 15.93
C PHE A 2 9.94 20.67 14.42
N GLU A 3 10.29 19.62 13.68
CA GLU A 3 9.98 19.48 12.26
C GLU A 3 8.90 18.40 12.08
N ALA A 4 7.91 18.67 11.23
CA ALA A 4 6.79 17.79 10.95
C ALA A 4 6.51 17.74 9.45
N LYS A 5 6.35 16.55 8.90
CA LYS A 5 5.91 16.37 7.51
C LYS A 5 4.41 16.14 7.50
N ILE A 6 3.65 17.08 6.95
CA ILE A 6 2.21 16.96 6.83
C ILE A 6 1.89 16.13 5.58
N HIS A 7 1.14 15.04 5.75
CA HIS A 7 0.65 14.20 4.66
C HIS A 7 -0.73 14.63 4.18
N HIS A 8 -1.60 15.03 5.11
CA HIS A 8 -2.97 15.42 4.83
C HIS A 8 -3.46 16.43 5.87
N LEU A 9 -4.19 17.44 5.42
CA LEU A 9 -4.86 18.42 6.25
C LEU A 9 -6.24 18.69 5.66
N GLU A 10 -7.28 18.46 6.45
CA GLU A 10 -8.64 18.84 6.08
C GLU A 10 -9.33 19.61 7.21
N THR A 11 -10.25 20.48 6.81
CA THR A 11 -11.10 21.28 7.70
C THR A 11 -12.56 21.03 7.36
N ARG A 12 -13.41 20.88 8.37
CA ARG A 12 -14.85 20.65 8.24
C ARG A 12 -15.61 21.51 9.27
N PRO A 13 -16.85 21.95 8.98
CA PRO A 13 -17.72 22.47 10.02
C PRO A 13 -17.97 21.42 11.09
N SER A 14 -17.89 21.84 12.35
CA SER A 14 -18.14 20.99 13.51
C SER A 14 -19.55 20.43 13.48
N ARG A 15 -19.69 19.14 13.80
CA ARG A 15 -21.01 18.49 13.87
C ARG A 15 -21.80 18.89 15.12
N LYS A 16 -21.14 19.50 16.10
CA LYS A 16 -21.73 19.96 17.37
C LYS A 16 -21.45 21.45 17.54
N PRO A 17 -22.29 22.33 16.99
CA PRO A 17 -22.12 23.76 17.20
C PRO A 17 -22.30 24.10 18.67
N LYS A 18 -21.30 24.73 19.29
CA LYS A 18 -21.48 25.41 20.58
C LYS A 18 -21.92 26.86 20.33
N ASP A 19 -22.94 27.32 21.04
CA ASP A 19 -23.36 28.74 21.11
C ASP A 19 -23.56 29.49 19.77
N GLY A 20 -23.92 28.78 18.69
CA GLY A 20 -24.24 29.43 17.40
C GLY A 20 -23.04 29.99 16.64
N LEU A 21 -21.81 29.68 17.07
CA LEU A 21 -20.59 29.95 16.32
C LEU A 21 -20.25 28.75 15.42
N GLU A 22 -19.78 29.03 14.20
CA GLU A 22 -19.28 28.01 13.28
C GLU A 22 -17.94 27.46 13.79
N ASP A 23 -18.00 26.48 14.67
CA ASP A 23 -16.81 25.74 15.11
C ASP A 23 -16.23 24.93 13.94
N LEU A 24 -14.90 24.92 13.81
CA LEU A 24 -14.20 24.16 12.77
C LEU A 24 -13.50 22.94 13.39
N GLU A 25 -13.71 21.78 12.79
CA GLU A 25 -12.96 20.56 13.05
C GLU A 25 -11.80 20.45 12.07
N TYR A 26 -10.61 20.11 12.58
CA TYR A 26 -9.40 19.92 11.79
C TYR A 26 -8.94 18.48 11.93
N TYR A 27 -8.67 17.82 10.80
CA TYR A 27 -8.00 16.53 10.76
C TYR A 27 -6.64 16.68 10.08
N VAL A 28 -5.58 16.31 10.80
CA VAL A 28 -4.20 16.43 10.35
C VAL A 28 -3.52 15.08 10.46
N GLN A 29 -3.06 14.57 9.32
CA GLN A 29 -2.17 13.42 9.25
C GLN A 29 -0.75 13.94 9.02
N CYS A 30 0.15 13.67 9.94
CA CYS A 30 1.54 14.10 9.85
C CYS A 30 2.51 13.07 10.42
N GLU A 31 3.74 13.13 9.95
CA GLU A 31 4.88 12.40 10.48
C GLU A 31 5.74 13.36 11.31
N VAL A 32 6.08 12.92 12.52
CA VAL A 32 6.90 13.67 13.48
C VAL A 32 7.84 12.71 14.18
N HIS A 33 9.03 13.19 14.55
CA HIS A 33 9.96 12.40 15.33
C HIS A 33 9.35 12.04 16.71
N LEU A 34 9.55 10.80 17.18
CA LEU A 34 8.91 10.30 18.41
C LEU A 34 9.17 11.17 19.65
N SER A 35 10.35 11.80 19.74
CA SER A 35 10.70 12.73 20.83
C SER A 35 9.83 13.99 20.84
N ASP A 36 9.31 14.39 19.68
CA ASP A 36 8.70 15.69 19.47
C ASP A 36 7.16 15.63 19.54
N VAL A 37 6.59 14.42 19.61
CA VAL A 37 5.15 14.18 19.73
C VAL A 37 4.57 14.94 20.94
N SER A 38 5.22 14.86 22.11
CA SER A 38 4.75 15.56 23.32
C SER A 38 4.74 17.08 23.13
N THR A 39 5.77 17.61 22.48
CA THR A 39 5.92 19.05 22.17
C THR A 39 4.84 19.52 21.18
N LEU A 40 4.58 18.75 20.12
CA LEU A 40 3.51 19.00 19.15
C LEU A 40 2.14 19.02 19.82
N VAL A 41 1.80 17.97 20.57
CA VAL A 41 0.50 17.84 21.24
C VAL A 41 0.28 18.95 22.26
N SER A 42 1.31 19.28 23.04
CA SER A 42 1.25 20.38 24.00
C SER A 42 1.05 21.73 23.31
N SER A 43 1.60 21.91 22.11
CA SER A 43 1.43 23.14 21.33
C SER A 43 0.03 23.26 20.74
N LEU A 44 -0.54 22.15 20.25
CA LEU A 44 -1.92 22.11 19.77
C LEU A 44 -2.93 22.37 20.90
N LYS A 45 -2.72 21.79 22.08
CA LYS A 45 -3.61 22.00 23.25
C LYS A 45 -3.64 23.45 23.77
N ARG A 46 -2.65 24.28 23.41
CA ARG A 46 -2.69 25.72 23.71
C ARG A 46 -3.60 26.51 22.77
N SER A 47 -3.90 25.96 21.59
CA SER A 47 -4.60 26.67 20.50
C SER A 47 -5.95 26.04 20.15
N ALA A 48 -6.20 24.80 20.56
CA ALA A 48 -7.42 24.05 20.29
C ALA A 48 -7.92 23.35 21.57
N GLU A 49 -9.24 23.36 21.78
CA GLU A 49 -9.88 22.80 22.99
C GLU A 49 -9.84 21.26 23.03
N ASP A 50 -10.23 20.57 21.94
CA ASP A 50 -10.40 19.10 21.91
C ASP A 50 -9.36 18.43 21.00
N VAL A 51 -8.10 18.43 21.45
CA VAL A 51 -7.00 17.76 20.73
C VAL A 51 -7.01 16.27 21.03
N LYS A 52 -7.49 15.48 20.08
CA LYS A 52 -7.40 14.02 20.11
C LYS A 52 -6.23 13.54 19.26
N THR A 53 -5.40 12.70 19.85
CA THR A 53 -4.22 12.13 19.20
C THR A 53 -4.38 10.62 19.12
N THR A 54 -4.36 10.06 17.91
CA THR A 54 -4.25 8.62 17.73
C THR A 54 -2.78 8.32 17.42
N LYS A 55 -2.08 7.63 18.32
CA LYS A 55 -0.75 7.09 18.01
C LYS A 55 -0.94 5.95 17.02
N GLU A 56 -0.60 6.15 15.75
CA GLU A 56 -0.32 5.02 14.87
C GLU A 56 1.04 4.43 15.28
N VAL A 57 1.00 3.53 16.26
CA VAL A 57 2.13 2.66 16.58
C VAL A 57 2.35 1.79 15.35
N LYS A 58 3.36 2.14 14.53
CA LYS A 58 3.88 1.38 13.38
C LYS A 58 2.83 0.42 12.79
N PHE A 59 1.82 1.01 12.15
CA PHE A 59 0.68 0.26 11.63
C PHE A 59 1.18 -0.71 10.56
N HIS A 60 0.96 -2.01 10.74
CA HIS A 60 1.13 -2.97 9.65
C HIS A 60 0.07 -2.65 8.62
N TRP A 61 0.47 -1.95 7.56
CA TRP A 61 -0.42 -1.59 6.47
C TRP A 61 -1.06 -2.86 5.91
N PHE A 62 -2.39 -2.80 5.73
CA PHE A 62 -3.15 -3.82 5.02
C PHE A 62 -4.15 -3.13 4.08
N PRO A 63 -4.41 -3.72 2.90
CA PRO A 63 -5.35 -3.16 1.94
C PRO A 63 -6.77 -3.19 2.52
N ARG A 64 -7.46 -2.05 2.50
CA ARG A 64 -8.85 -1.89 2.97
C ARG A 64 -9.87 -1.93 1.84
N LYS A 65 -9.43 -1.68 0.61
CA LYS A 65 -10.24 -1.75 -0.62
C LYS A 65 -9.62 -2.75 -1.57
N ILE A 66 -10.43 -3.40 -2.40
CA ILE A 66 -9.94 -4.40 -3.37
C ILE A 66 -8.88 -3.82 -4.32
N ALA A 67 -9.04 -2.56 -4.76
CA ALA A 67 -8.05 -1.88 -5.61
C ALA A 67 -6.71 -1.59 -4.91
N GLU A 68 -6.65 -1.66 -3.58
CA GLU A 68 -5.39 -1.50 -2.85
C GLU A 68 -4.53 -2.77 -2.92
N LEU A 69 -5.07 -3.91 -3.39
CA LEU A 69 -4.29 -5.11 -3.69
C LEU A 69 -3.26 -4.89 -4.80
N ASP A 70 -3.48 -3.93 -5.70
CA ASP A 70 -2.50 -3.53 -6.71
C ASP A 70 -1.19 -3.06 -6.07
N ARG A 71 -1.26 -2.54 -4.84
CA ARG A 71 -0.08 -2.14 -4.06
C ARG A 71 0.64 -3.33 -3.46
N CYS A 72 0.09 -4.54 -3.47
CA CYS A 72 0.77 -5.74 -2.98
C CYS A 72 1.64 -6.42 -4.06
N HIS A 73 1.53 -6.02 -5.33
CA HIS A 73 2.16 -6.74 -6.45
C HIS A 73 3.70 -6.81 -6.35
N HIS A 74 4.33 -5.77 -5.81
CA HIS A 74 5.78 -5.70 -5.61
C HIS A 74 6.31 -6.54 -4.43
N LEU A 75 5.43 -7.14 -3.62
CA LEU A 75 5.81 -8.04 -2.53
C LEU A 75 6.04 -9.48 -3.01
N VAL A 76 5.76 -9.78 -4.28
CA VAL A 76 6.00 -11.08 -4.91
C VAL A 76 7.47 -11.17 -5.34
N THR A 77 8.37 -11.23 -4.36
CA THR A 77 9.81 -11.50 -4.58
C THR A 77 10.15 -12.99 -4.55
N LYS A 78 9.16 -13.87 -4.33
CA LYS A 78 9.43 -15.27 -3.94
C LYS A 78 9.72 -16.24 -5.08
N TYR A 79 9.59 -15.86 -6.35
CA TYR A 79 9.79 -16.82 -7.42
C TYR A 79 10.31 -16.20 -8.71
N ASP A 80 11.62 -15.92 -8.70
CA ASP A 80 12.36 -15.71 -9.92
C ASP A 80 13.08 -17.03 -10.27
N PRO A 81 12.73 -17.70 -11.38
CA PRO A 81 13.44 -18.92 -11.80
C PRO A 81 14.91 -18.66 -12.17
N ASP A 82 15.37 -17.40 -12.27
CA ASP A 82 16.80 -17.07 -12.35
C ASP A 82 17.52 -17.13 -10.97
N LEU A 83 16.78 -17.28 -9.85
CA LEU A 83 17.33 -17.26 -8.49
C LEU A 83 17.32 -18.62 -7.78
N ASP A 84 16.68 -19.65 -8.35
CA ASP A 84 16.53 -20.98 -7.72
C ASP A 84 17.26 -22.07 -8.52
N GLN A 85 18.50 -22.40 -8.12
CA GLN A 85 19.33 -23.40 -8.81
C GLN A 85 18.78 -24.83 -8.73
N ASP A 86 17.94 -25.12 -7.73
CA ASP A 86 17.35 -26.44 -7.55
C ASP A 86 16.08 -26.62 -8.42
N HIS A 87 15.66 -25.56 -9.12
CA HIS A 87 14.51 -25.62 -10.02
C HIS A 87 14.81 -26.44 -11.29
N PRO A 88 13.97 -27.41 -11.69
CA PRO A 88 14.23 -28.25 -12.87
C PRO A 88 14.34 -27.46 -14.18
N GLY A 89 13.66 -26.31 -14.26
CA GLY A 89 13.74 -25.37 -15.38
C GLY A 89 14.78 -24.25 -15.22
N PHE A 90 15.67 -24.29 -14.22
CA PHE A 90 16.68 -23.24 -13.98
C PHE A 90 17.64 -23.10 -15.18
N THR A 91 18.09 -24.22 -15.73
CA THR A 91 19.03 -24.24 -16.85
C THR A 91 18.33 -24.08 -18.20
N ASP A 92 17.00 -24.14 -18.26
CA ASP A 92 16.23 -24.00 -19.49
C ASP A 92 15.97 -22.51 -19.83
N PRO A 93 16.60 -21.97 -20.88
CA PRO A 93 16.38 -20.57 -21.27
C PRO A 93 14.99 -20.29 -21.86
N VAL A 94 14.35 -21.28 -22.50
CA VAL A 94 13.01 -21.14 -23.08
C VAL A 94 11.98 -21.07 -21.96
N TYR A 95 12.07 -21.98 -21.00
CA TYR A 95 11.21 -21.98 -19.81
C TYR A 95 11.34 -20.67 -19.02
N ARG A 96 12.56 -20.19 -18.77
CA ARG A 96 12.79 -18.92 -18.05
C ARG A 96 12.19 -17.72 -18.77
N LYS A 97 12.40 -17.63 -20.09
CA LYS A 97 11.80 -16.57 -20.92
C LYS A 97 10.26 -16.63 -20.87
N ARG A 98 9.69 -17.84 -20.90
CA ARG A 98 8.25 -18.06 -20.79
C ARG A 98 7.71 -17.64 -19.42
N ARG A 99 8.39 -17.99 -18.32
CA ARG A 99 8.04 -17.54 -16.96
C ARG A 99 8.12 -16.03 -16.80
N LYS A 100 9.15 -15.39 -17.36
CA LYS A 100 9.27 -13.93 -17.35
C LYS A 100 8.11 -13.26 -18.08
N MET A 101 7.74 -13.75 -19.27
CA MET A 101 6.59 -13.25 -20.03
C MET A 101 5.29 -13.31 -19.20
N ILE A 102 5.00 -14.45 -18.56
CA ILE A 102 3.81 -14.63 -17.73
C ILE A 102 3.87 -13.73 -16.48
N GLY A 103 5.05 -13.62 -15.86
CA GLY A 103 5.30 -12.71 -14.74
C GLY A 103 5.03 -11.25 -15.09
N ASP A 104 5.48 -10.79 -16.26
CA ASP A 104 5.26 -9.43 -16.76
C ASP A 104 3.78 -9.11 -16.97
N ILE A 105 2.97 -10.10 -17.36
CA ILE A 105 1.51 -9.95 -17.48
C ILE A 105 0.89 -9.69 -16.11
N ALA A 106 1.25 -10.49 -15.10
CA ALA A 106 0.77 -10.31 -13.74
C ALA A 106 1.24 -8.97 -13.14
N PHE A 107 2.48 -8.55 -13.42
CA PHE A 107 3.04 -7.31 -12.92
C PHE A 107 2.31 -6.06 -13.45
N LYS A 108 1.81 -6.12 -14.70
CA LYS A 108 1.10 -5.00 -15.35
C LYS A 108 -0.39 -4.94 -15.04
N TYR A 109 -0.98 -6.05 -14.55
CA TYR A 109 -2.39 -6.12 -14.23
C TYR A 109 -2.77 -5.11 -13.12
N ARG A 110 -3.97 -4.53 -13.22
CA ARG A 110 -4.59 -3.67 -12.21
C ARG A 110 -6.03 -4.08 -11.95
N HIS A 111 -6.52 -3.80 -10.75
CA HIS A 111 -7.90 -4.07 -10.39
C HIS A 111 -8.87 -3.33 -11.32
N GLY A 112 -9.76 -4.10 -11.96
CA GLY A 112 -10.76 -3.60 -12.91
C GLY A 112 -10.44 -3.93 -14.37
N ASP A 113 -9.19 -4.28 -14.67
CA ASP A 113 -8.80 -4.74 -16.00
C ASP A 113 -9.27 -6.19 -16.23
N SER A 114 -9.51 -6.54 -17.49
CA SER A 114 -9.70 -7.94 -17.87
C SER A 114 -8.39 -8.70 -17.77
N ILE A 115 -8.40 -9.89 -17.17
CA ILE A 115 -7.22 -10.76 -17.08
C ILE A 115 -6.75 -11.12 -18.51
N PRO A 116 -5.51 -10.78 -18.92
CA PRO A 116 -5.01 -11.12 -20.24
C PRO A 116 -4.95 -12.64 -20.43
N ARG A 117 -5.47 -13.12 -21.57
CA ARG A 117 -5.37 -14.54 -21.93
C ARG A 117 -3.97 -14.85 -22.43
N VAL A 118 -3.40 -15.94 -21.91
CA VAL A 118 -2.14 -16.51 -22.38
C VAL A 118 -2.47 -17.74 -23.21
N GLU A 119 -2.05 -17.73 -24.48
CA GLU A 119 -2.12 -18.92 -25.32
C GLU A 119 -0.99 -19.88 -24.91
N TYR A 120 -1.38 -21.07 -24.44
CA TYR A 120 -0.46 -22.12 -24.01
C TYR A 120 0.13 -22.86 -25.21
N THR A 121 1.38 -23.32 -25.08
CA THR A 121 2.03 -24.15 -26.09
C THR A 121 1.48 -25.57 -26.05
N GLU A 122 1.67 -26.33 -27.13
CA GLU A 122 1.27 -27.75 -27.18
C GLU A 122 1.95 -28.55 -26.06
N GLU A 123 3.23 -28.27 -25.77
CA GLU A 123 3.98 -28.88 -24.67
C GLU A 123 3.35 -28.58 -23.31
N GLU A 124 3.00 -27.31 -23.04
CA GLU A 124 2.33 -26.90 -21.79
C GLU A 124 0.95 -27.58 -21.65
N ILE A 125 0.22 -27.71 -22.76
CA ILE A 125 -1.10 -28.36 -22.79
C ILE A 125 -0.98 -29.86 -22.56
N GLU A 126 0.03 -30.51 -23.12
CA GLU A 126 0.27 -31.94 -22.90
C GLU A 126 0.65 -32.21 -21.44
N THR A 127 1.56 -31.41 -20.87
CA THR A 127 1.89 -31.50 -19.43
C THR A 127 0.66 -31.30 -18.53
N TRP A 128 -0.32 -30.48 -18.92
CA TRP A 128 -1.55 -30.30 -18.15
C TRP A 128 -2.49 -31.52 -18.20
N ARG A 129 -2.41 -32.34 -19.24
CA ARG A 129 -3.28 -33.51 -19.44
C ARG A 129 -2.82 -34.75 -18.66
N GLU A 130 -1.54 -34.81 -18.31
CA GLU A 130 -0.95 -35.86 -17.49
C GLU A 130 -1.42 -35.81 -16.03
#